data_AF-A0A1G1GJH0-F1
#
_entry.id   AF-A0A1G1GJH0-F1
#
_cell.length_a   1.000
_cell.length_b   1.000
_cell.length_c   1.000
_cell.angle_alpha   90.00
_cell.angle_beta   90.00
_cell.angle_gamma   90.00
#
_symmetry.space_group_name_H-M   'P 1'
#
loop_
_entity.id
_entity.type
_entity.pdbx_description
1 polymer ?
#
loop_
_entity_poly.entity_id
_entity_poly.type
_entity_poly.pdbx_seq_one_letter_code
_entity_poly.pdbx_strand_id
1 'polypeptide(L)'
;MVTSIFLVVLLGYLTYLIIQPFLNAIAWAVVFSIVLYPVYAFILRYVRFKVISSAVTLLILILLILGPFTYLSFILTDEVGNFIESINQGTTGSIKDIFTNPKLMKLVSKIQSYMGVEAIDIGNIITENIKKIGMGITNSLSNWISNIARMILDFIFMLFAVFFLLKDGPGFLSRIRDYLPFAEEDKNRLISKIKDTIISTVFGGVVVAIIQGILGGIAFYFLGLKSPVLWGAAMSIMSFLPLLGTFSIWGPACGYLFIQGNYGKGIVLLLFGFLI
;
A
#
# COMPACT_ATOMS: atom_id res chain seq x y z
N MET A 1 -4.38 -35.74 -34.99
CA MET A 1 -3.35 -35.32 -34.00
C MET A 1 -3.18 -33.79 -33.99
N VAL A 2 -2.90 -33.14 -35.13
CA VAL A 2 -2.72 -31.67 -35.21
C VAL A 2 -3.98 -30.88 -34.80
N THR A 3 -5.16 -31.28 -35.27
CA THR A 3 -6.45 -30.65 -34.88
C THR A 3 -6.75 -30.76 -33.39
N SER A 4 -6.46 -31.92 -32.78
CA SER A 4 -6.62 -32.14 -31.34
C SER A 4 -5.68 -31.25 -30.52
N ILE A 5 -4.42 -31.12 -30.94
CA ILE A 5 -3.44 -30.23 -30.29
C ILE A 5 -3.90 -28.78 -30.40
N PHE A 6 -4.35 -28.35 -31.59
CA PHE A 6 -4.87 -27.00 -31.80
C PHE A 6 -6.06 -26.69 -30.88
N LEU A 7 -7.02 -27.62 -30.77
CA LEU A 7 -8.17 -27.46 -29.87
C LEU A 7 -7.75 -27.36 -28.40
N VAL A 8 -6.80 -28.17 -27.95
CA VAL A 8 -6.29 -28.13 -26.57
C VAL A 8 -5.62 -26.79 -26.28
N VAL A 9 -4.77 -26.30 -27.20
CA VAL A 9 -4.10 -24.99 -27.05
C VAL A 9 -5.12 -23.86 -27.03
N LEU A 10 -6.11 -23.90 -27.92
CA LEU A 10 -7.18 -22.89 -27.99
C LEU A 10 -8.00 -22.88 -26.70
N LEU A 11 -8.45 -24.05 -26.22
CA LEU A 11 -9.19 -24.17 -24.96
C LEU A 11 -8.37 -23.72 -23.76
N GLY A 12 -7.08 -24.05 -23.73
CA GLY A 12 -6.14 -23.57 -22.72
C GLY A 12 -6.01 -22.04 -22.73
N TYR A 13 -5.89 -21.44 -23.92
CA TYR A 13 -5.82 -20.00 -24.08
C TYR A 13 -7.12 -19.29 -23.66
N LEU A 14 -8.29 -19.82 -24.05
CA LEU A 14 -9.59 -19.28 -23.63
C LEU A 14 -9.76 -19.36 -22.10
N THR A 15 -9.35 -20.48 -21.51
CA THR A 15 -9.39 -20.66 -20.04
C THR A 15 -8.45 -19.67 -19.35
N TYR A 16 -7.27 -19.45 -19.91
CA TYR A 16 -6.34 -18.42 -19.41
C TYR A 16 -6.97 -17.04 -19.43
N LEU A 17 -7.62 -16.61 -20.52
CA LEU A 17 -8.28 -15.30 -20.60
C LEU A 17 -9.39 -15.13 -19.55
N ILE A 18 -10.11 -16.20 -19.21
CA ILE A 18 -11.15 -16.17 -18.17
C ILE A 18 -10.52 -16.05 -16.77
N ILE A 19 -9.40 -16.76 -16.52
CA ILE A 19 -8.74 -16.78 -15.21
C ILE A 19 -7.85 -15.56 -14.98
N GLN A 20 -7.28 -14.98 -16.05
CA GLN A 20 -6.36 -13.83 -16.01
C GLN A 20 -6.77 -12.72 -15.03
N PRO A 21 -8.02 -12.20 -15.04
CA PRO A 21 -8.42 -11.14 -14.11
C PRO A 21 -8.33 -11.54 -12.63
N PHE A 22 -8.45 -12.84 -12.31
CA PHE A 22 -8.43 -13.36 -10.94
C PHE A 22 -7.04 -13.79 -10.48
N LEU A 23 -6.03 -13.82 -11.37
CA LEU A 23 -4.68 -14.27 -11.01
C LEU A 23 -4.08 -13.47 -9.85
N ASN A 24 -4.32 -12.15 -9.81
CA ASN A 24 -3.87 -11.31 -8.71
C ASN A 24 -4.52 -11.70 -7.38
N ALA A 25 -5.85 -11.94 -7.38
CA ALA A 25 -6.58 -12.37 -6.20
C ALA A 25 -6.10 -13.75 -5.71
N ILE A 26 -5.87 -14.69 -6.63
CA ILE A 26 -5.34 -16.03 -6.32
C ILE A 26 -3.92 -15.95 -5.78
N ALA A 27 -3.05 -15.10 -6.36
CA ALA A 27 -1.69 -14.92 -5.89
C ALA A 27 -1.66 -14.42 -4.44
N TRP A 28 -2.44 -13.38 -4.12
CA TRP A 28 -2.60 -12.90 -2.75
C TRP A 28 -3.19 -13.97 -1.84
N ALA A 29 -4.15 -14.75 -2.32
CA ALA A 29 -4.73 -15.84 -1.54
C ALA A 29 -3.70 -16.94 -1.19
N VAL A 30 -2.80 -17.27 -2.11
CA VAL A 30 -1.68 -18.19 -1.84
C VAL A 30 -0.74 -17.62 -0.78
N VAL A 31 -0.38 -16.34 -0.89
CA VAL A 31 0.46 -15.67 0.11
C VAL A 31 -0.19 -15.70 1.49
N PHE A 32 -1.43 -15.23 1.62
CA PHE A 32 -2.14 -15.19 2.90
C PHE A 32 -2.41 -16.58 3.47
N SER A 33 -2.77 -17.57 2.63
CA SER A 33 -3.01 -18.93 3.10
C SER A 33 -1.73 -19.58 3.65
N ILE A 34 -0.56 -19.34 3.05
CA ILE A 34 0.72 -19.83 3.56
C ILE A 34 1.08 -19.15 4.89
N VAL A 35 0.94 -17.83 4.97
CA VAL A 35 1.27 -17.04 6.16
C VAL A 35 0.34 -17.36 7.33
N LEU A 36 -0.95 -17.57 7.07
CA LEU A 36 -1.96 -17.87 8.09
C LEU A 36 -2.18 -19.35 8.36
N TYR A 37 -1.53 -20.24 7.60
CA TYR A 37 -1.56 -21.68 7.86
C TYR A 37 -1.26 -22.07 9.33
N PRO A 38 -0.26 -21.50 10.03
CA PRO A 38 -0.05 -21.81 11.44
C PRO A 38 -1.26 -21.46 12.33
N VAL A 39 -1.94 -20.35 12.05
CA VAL A 39 -3.17 -19.95 12.77
C VAL A 39 -4.30 -20.94 12.48
N TYR A 40 -4.48 -21.30 11.22
CA TYR A 40 -5.45 -22.32 10.80
C TYR A 40 -5.18 -23.68 11.48
N ALA A 41 -3.92 -24.14 11.50
CA ALA A 41 -3.54 -25.41 12.11
C ALA A 41 -3.73 -25.40 13.63
N PHE A 42 -3.43 -24.27 14.28
CA PHE A 42 -3.71 -24.08 15.70
C PHE A 42 -5.21 -24.20 15.99
N ILE A 43 -6.07 -23.48 15.25
CA ILE A 43 -7.53 -23.53 15.43
C ILE A 43 -8.07 -24.94 15.13
N LEU A 44 -7.58 -25.59 14.08
CA LEU A 44 -8.00 -26.95 13.70
C LEU A 44 -7.74 -27.98 14.79
N ARG A 45 -6.67 -27.80 15.58
CA ARG A 45 -6.38 -28.66 16.73
C ARG A 45 -7.48 -28.62 17.80
N TYR A 46 -8.16 -27.49 17.98
CA TYR A 46 -9.23 -27.31 18.97
C TYR A 46 -10.63 -27.60 18.41
N VAL A 47 -10.93 -27.06 17.23
CA VAL A 47 -12.28 -27.11 16.63
C VAL A 47 -12.54 -28.42 15.88
N ARG A 48 -11.48 -29.11 15.41
CA ARG A 48 -11.50 -30.37 14.64
C ARG A 48 -12.26 -30.36 13.30
N PHE A 49 -13.04 -29.32 13.00
CA PHE A 49 -13.74 -29.14 11.72
C PHE A 49 -12.96 -28.20 10.78
N LYS A 50 -12.60 -28.69 9.59
CA LYS A 50 -11.84 -27.92 8.58
C LYS A 50 -12.56 -26.65 8.13
N VAL A 51 -13.88 -26.73 7.92
CA VAL A 51 -14.72 -25.62 7.47
C VAL A 51 -14.72 -24.48 8.49
N ILE A 52 -14.98 -24.81 9.77
CA ILE A 52 -15.03 -23.81 10.85
C ILE A 52 -13.65 -23.21 11.07
N SER A 53 -12.60 -24.04 11.07
CA SER A 53 -11.23 -23.55 11.27
C SER A 53 -10.80 -22.57 10.18
N SER A 54 -11.17 -22.86 8.92
CA SER A 54 -10.92 -21.96 7.79
C SER A 54 -11.73 -20.68 7.91
N ALA A 55 -13.02 -20.77 8.27
CA ALA A 55 -13.88 -19.60 8.45
C ALA A 55 -13.39 -18.67 9.58
N VAL A 56 -12.96 -19.23 10.72
CA VAL A 56 -12.41 -18.43 11.83
C VAL A 56 -11.09 -17.78 11.43
N THR A 57 -10.21 -18.52 10.73
CA THR A 57 -8.95 -17.94 10.22
C THR A 57 -9.23 -16.81 9.22
N LEU A 58 -10.23 -16.97 8.36
CA LEU A 58 -10.66 -15.94 7.42
C LEU A 58 -11.22 -14.72 8.16
N LEU A 59 -12.00 -14.92 9.23
CA LEU A 59 -12.50 -13.82 10.06
C LEU A 59 -11.33 -13.04 10.70
N ILE A 60 -10.31 -13.73 11.20
CA ILE A 60 -9.10 -13.10 11.73
C ILE A 60 -8.40 -12.28 10.64
N LEU A 61 -8.25 -12.82 9.42
CA LEU A 61 -7.68 -12.08 8.28
C LEU A 61 -8.48 -10.82 7.96
N ILE A 62 -9.81 -10.92 7.91
CA ILE A 62 -10.70 -9.79 7.64
C ILE A 62 -10.52 -8.71 8.71
N LEU A 63 -10.51 -9.08 9.98
CA LEU A 63 -10.29 -8.14 11.09
C LEU A 63 -8.90 -7.51 11.04
N LEU A 64 -7.86 -8.28 10.68
CA LEU A 64 -6.49 -7.80 10.57
C LEU A 64 -6.31 -6.80 9.43
N ILE A 65 -7.01 -6.97 8.30
CA ILE A 65 -6.95 -6.04 7.16
C ILE A 65 -7.89 -4.83 7.37
N LEU A 66 -9.16 -5.08 7.68
CA LEU A 66 -10.17 -4.01 7.75
C LEU A 66 -10.10 -3.22 9.05
N GLY A 67 -9.73 -3.84 10.18
CA GLY A 67 -9.71 -3.17 11.49
C GLY A 67 -8.83 -1.92 11.52
N PRO A 68 -7.56 -2.00 11.10
CA PRO A 68 -6.70 -0.83 11.04
C PRO A 68 -7.19 0.22 10.04
N PHE A 69 -7.76 -0.21 8.91
CA PHE A 69 -8.24 0.67 7.84
C PHE A 69 -9.49 1.47 8.26
N THR A 70 -10.45 0.84 8.92
CA THR A 70 -11.67 1.51 9.42
C THR A 70 -11.35 2.49 10.53
N TYR A 71 -10.49 2.10 11.47
CA TYR A 71 -10.03 2.98 12.55
C TYR A 71 -9.30 4.20 12.00
N LEU A 72 -8.41 4.01 11.02
CA LEU A 72 -7.69 5.10 10.39
C LEU A 72 -8.63 6.03 9.61
N SER A 73 -9.58 5.48 8.86
CA SER A 73 -10.56 6.26 8.08
C SER A 73 -11.44 7.14 8.98
N PHE A 74 -11.84 6.62 10.13
CA PHE A 74 -12.62 7.39 11.12
C PHE A 74 -11.84 8.62 11.58
N ILE A 75 -10.57 8.45 11.96
CA ILE A 75 -9.78 9.55 12.52
C ILE A 75 -9.32 10.53 11.45
N LEU A 76 -9.06 10.05 10.23
CA LEU A 76 -8.80 10.92 9.08
C LEU A 76 -9.98 11.83 8.78
N THR A 77 -11.21 11.37 8.97
CA THR A 77 -12.41 12.20 8.71
C THR A 77 -12.47 13.39 9.67
N ASP A 78 -12.15 13.18 10.94
CA ASP A 78 -12.11 14.25 11.95
C ASP A 78 -10.97 15.25 11.68
N GLU A 79 -9.77 14.77 11.35
CA GLU A 79 -8.62 15.65 11.11
C GLU A 79 -8.73 16.40 9.78
N VAL A 80 -9.26 15.76 8.73
CA VAL A 80 -9.55 16.39 7.43
C VAL A 80 -10.69 17.38 7.55
N GLY A 81 -11.73 17.09 8.34
CA GLY A 81 -12.81 18.02 8.65
C GLY A 81 -12.29 19.31 9.28
N ASN A 82 -11.46 19.18 10.33
CA ASN A 82 -10.80 20.31 10.99
C ASN A 82 -9.85 21.08 10.04
N PHE A 83 -9.19 20.38 9.12
CA PHE A 83 -8.33 21.00 8.10
C PHE A 83 -9.11 21.81 7.07
N ILE A 84 -10.21 21.27 6.54
CA ILE A 84 -11.10 21.97 5.60
C ILE A 84 -11.73 23.20 6.28
N GLU A 85 -12.11 23.08 7.55
CA GLU A 85 -12.65 24.20 8.30
C GLU A 85 -11.60 25.31 8.52
N SER A 86 -10.34 24.94 8.79
CA SER A 86 -9.21 25.88 8.89
C SER A 86 -8.89 26.62 7.58
N ILE A 87 -9.17 25.98 6.44
CA ILE A 87 -9.08 26.61 5.11
C ILE A 87 -10.25 27.59 4.91
N ASN A 88 -11.47 27.18 5.28
CA ASN A 88 -12.68 27.98 5.06
C ASN A 88 -12.78 29.19 6.00
N GLN A 89 -12.21 29.13 7.21
CA GLN A 89 -12.22 30.21 8.20
C GLN A 89 -11.22 31.37 7.92
N GLY A 90 -10.67 31.47 6.70
CA GLY A 90 -9.96 32.67 6.26
C GLY A 90 -8.43 32.63 6.35
N THR A 91 -7.82 31.45 6.45
CA THR A 91 -6.37 31.27 6.19
C THR A 91 -6.05 31.26 4.68
N THR A 92 -6.91 31.88 3.87
CA THR A 92 -6.89 31.95 2.40
C THR A 92 -6.21 33.21 1.87
N GLY A 93 -5.15 33.68 2.55
CA GLY A 93 -4.13 34.52 1.90
C GLY A 93 -3.03 33.70 1.23
N SER A 94 -2.76 32.49 1.73
CA SER A 94 -1.40 31.93 1.60
C SER A 94 -1.07 31.19 0.30
N ILE A 95 -2.00 30.65 -0.50
CA ILE A 95 -1.55 29.97 -1.74
C ILE A 95 -0.88 30.96 -2.73
N LYS A 96 -1.29 32.24 -2.72
CA LYS A 96 -0.57 33.30 -3.44
C LYS A 96 0.57 33.90 -2.61
N ASP A 97 0.41 34.07 -1.29
CA ASP A 97 1.45 34.67 -0.43
C ASP A 97 2.64 33.75 -0.12
N ILE A 98 2.49 32.43 -0.28
CA ILE A 98 3.56 31.42 -0.15
C ILE A 98 4.66 31.65 -1.20
N PHE A 99 4.32 32.18 -2.38
CA PHE A 99 5.24 32.37 -3.49
C PHE A 99 5.83 33.79 -3.59
N THR A 100 5.33 34.75 -2.81
CA THR A 100 5.90 36.10 -2.66
C THR A 100 6.75 36.24 -1.38
N ASN A 101 6.96 35.15 -0.64
CA ASN A 101 7.70 35.19 0.63
C ASN A 101 9.19 35.57 0.40
N PRO A 102 9.66 36.73 0.90
CA PRO A 102 10.98 37.28 0.57
C PRO A 102 12.16 36.37 0.95
N LYS A 103 11.98 35.48 1.93
CA LYS A 103 13.02 34.55 2.41
C LYS A 103 13.26 33.38 1.45
N LEU A 104 12.19 32.87 0.82
CA LEU A 104 12.30 31.82 -0.20
C LEU A 104 12.95 32.37 -1.48
N MET A 105 12.54 33.57 -1.93
CA MET A 105 13.19 34.27 -3.04
C MET A 105 14.67 34.55 -2.79
N LYS A 106 15.07 34.88 -1.55
CA LYS A 106 16.49 35.05 -1.17
C LYS A 106 17.30 33.75 -1.18
N LEU A 107 16.70 32.63 -0.77
CA LEU A 107 17.38 31.33 -0.78
C LEU A 107 17.57 30.86 -2.23
N VAL A 108 16.53 31.01 -3.04
CA VAL A 108 16.53 30.70 -4.47
C VAL A 108 17.55 31.56 -5.23
N SER A 109 17.58 32.88 -5.00
CA SER A 109 18.53 33.77 -5.66
C SER A 109 19.99 33.52 -5.23
N LYS A 110 20.22 33.06 -4.00
CA LYS A 110 21.56 32.67 -3.51
C LYS A 110 22.05 31.35 -4.09
N ILE A 111 21.13 30.44 -4.44
CA ILE A 111 21.46 29.20 -5.17
C ILE A 111 21.71 29.53 -6.66
N GLN A 112 20.89 30.40 -7.25
CA GLN A 112 21.07 30.87 -8.63
C GLN A 112 22.41 31.59 -8.85
N SER A 113 22.85 32.42 -7.90
CA SER A 113 24.13 33.13 -7.99
C SER A 113 25.36 32.22 -7.89
N TYR A 114 25.24 31.06 -7.24
CA TYR A 114 26.30 30.05 -7.19
C TYR A 114 26.34 29.15 -8.42
N MET A 115 25.22 29.01 -9.14
CA MET A 115 25.12 28.12 -10.31
C MET A 115 25.25 28.84 -11.67
N GLY A 116 25.31 30.18 -11.70
CA GLY A 116 25.56 30.94 -12.92
C GLY A 116 24.47 30.82 -13.99
N VAL A 117 23.24 30.46 -13.60
CA VAL A 117 22.12 30.29 -14.52
C VAL A 117 21.29 31.58 -14.54
N GLU A 118 21.12 32.17 -15.73
CA GLU A 118 20.21 33.31 -15.94
C GLU A 118 18.80 33.00 -15.44
N ALA A 119 18.11 34.04 -14.96
CA ALA A 119 16.85 34.00 -14.22
C ALA A 119 15.86 32.96 -14.76
N ILE A 120 15.95 31.74 -14.24
CA ILE A 120 14.88 30.78 -14.36
C ILE A 120 13.69 31.46 -13.68
N ASP A 121 12.61 31.67 -14.42
CA ASP A 121 11.35 32.17 -13.89
C ASP A 121 10.70 31.05 -13.06
N ILE A 122 11.32 30.81 -11.91
CA ILE A 122 11.01 29.73 -10.98
C ILE A 122 9.57 29.86 -10.52
N GLY A 123 9.00 31.08 -10.48
CA GLY A 123 7.58 31.30 -10.19
C GLY A 123 6.66 30.60 -11.18
N ASN A 124 6.92 30.74 -12.49
CA ASN A 124 6.12 30.12 -13.55
C ASN A 124 6.39 28.61 -13.69
N ILE A 125 7.64 28.17 -13.57
CA ILE A 125 7.99 26.74 -13.62
C ILE A 125 7.43 25.99 -12.40
N ILE A 126 7.45 26.59 -11.20
CA ILE A 126 6.87 25.99 -10.01
C ILE A 126 5.34 25.98 -10.10
N THR A 127 4.69 27.08 -10.53
CA THR A 127 3.22 27.11 -10.61
C THR A 127 2.64 26.20 -11.69
N GLU A 128 3.29 26.07 -12.86
CA GLU A 128 2.85 25.10 -13.87
C GLU A 128 3.09 23.65 -13.45
N ASN A 129 4.24 23.35 -12.84
CA ASN A 129 4.53 21.98 -12.39
C ASN A 129 3.70 21.60 -11.16
N ILE A 130 3.43 22.52 -10.23
CA ILE A 130 2.50 22.29 -9.11
C ILE A 130 1.07 22.09 -9.61
N LYS A 131 0.61 22.86 -10.60
CA LYS A 131 -0.71 22.62 -11.21
C LYS A 131 -0.78 21.26 -11.90
N LYS A 132 0.28 20.84 -12.59
CA LYS A 132 0.37 19.49 -13.20
C LYS A 132 0.41 18.38 -12.13
N ILE A 133 1.12 18.57 -11.02
CA ILE A 133 1.13 17.64 -9.88
C ILE A 133 -0.25 17.60 -9.22
N GLY A 134 -0.88 18.74 -8.98
CA GLY A 134 -2.22 18.85 -8.39
C GLY A 134 -3.30 18.20 -9.27
N MET A 135 -3.28 18.45 -10.59
CA MET A 135 -4.17 17.79 -11.54
C MET A 135 -3.88 16.28 -11.67
N GLY A 136 -2.60 15.88 -11.56
CA GLY A 136 -2.20 14.47 -11.50
C GLY A 136 -2.75 13.75 -10.27
N ILE A 137 -2.76 14.43 -9.11
CA ILE A 137 -3.34 13.91 -7.86
C ILE A 137 -4.86 13.79 -8.00
N THR A 138 -5.57 14.81 -8.51
CA THR A 138 -7.03 14.76 -8.65
C THR A 138 -7.51 13.74 -9.69
N ASN A 139 -6.79 13.63 -10.82
CA ASN A 139 -7.09 12.62 -11.85
C ASN A 139 -6.80 11.20 -11.34
N SER A 140 -5.75 11.04 -10.53
CA SER A 140 -5.49 9.78 -9.83
C SER A 140 -6.63 9.47 -8.86
N LEU A 141 -7.06 10.43 -8.03
CA LEU A 141 -8.17 10.23 -7.08
C LEU A 141 -9.47 9.77 -7.76
N SER A 142 -9.82 10.37 -8.91
CA SER A 142 -11.01 9.98 -9.69
C SER A 142 -10.88 8.56 -10.27
N ASN A 143 -9.72 8.20 -10.80
CA ASN A 143 -9.44 6.85 -11.30
C ASN A 143 -9.45 5.80 -10.18
N TRP A 144 -9.05 6.16 -8.95
CA TRP A 144 -9.15 5.29 -7.78
C TRP A 144 -10.60 5.02 -7.41
N ILE A 145 -11.44 6.05 -7.34
CA ILE A 145 -12.87 5.90 -7.03
C ILE A 145 -13.55 4.97 -8.05
N SER A 146 -13.22 5.11 -9.34
CA SER A 146 -13.75 4.21 -10.38
C SER A 146 -13.27 2.76 -10.24
N ASN A 147 -12.14 2.51 -9.57
CA ASN A 147 -11.55 1.18 -9.40
C ASN A 147 -11.92 0.50 -8.07
N ILE A 148 -12.59 1.19 -7.14
CA ILE A 148 -13.00 0.62 -5.85
C ILE A 148 -13.86 -0.63 -6.04
N ALA A 149 -14.83 -0.60 -6.96
CA ALA A 149 -15.70 -1.75 -7.21
C ALA A 149 -14.90 -3.00 -7.64
N ARG A 150 -13.90 -2.82 -8.51
CA ARG A 150 -13.00 -3.90 -8.93
C ARG A 150 -12.12 -4.39 -7.77
N MET A 151 -11.58 -3.50 -6.97
CA MET A 151 -10.78 -3.84 -5.80
C MET A 151 -11.59 -4.64 -4.76
N ILE A 152 -12.85 -4.27 -4.53
CA ILE A 152 -13.77 -5.01 -3.65
C ILE A 152 -14.03 -6.41 -4.21
N LEU A 153 -14.30 -6.53 -5.51
CA LEU A 153 -14.48 -7.83 -6.14
C LEU A 153 -13.22 -8.70 -6.00
N ASP A 154 -12.04 -8.17 -6.34
CA ASP A 154 -10.76 -8.86 -6.20
C ASP A 154 -10.50 -9.29 -4.76
N PHE A 155 -10.85 -8.44 -3.78
CA PHE A 155 -10.75 -8.75 -2.36
C PHE A 155 -11.69 -9.88 -1.95
N ILE A 156 -12.95 -9.85 -2.37
CA ILE A 156 -13.91 -10.92 -2.11
C ILE A 156 -13.43 -12.25 -2.71
N PHE A 157 -12.98 -12.24 -3.98
CA PHE A 157 -12.43 -13.45 -4.63
C PHE A 157 -11.19 -13.98 -3.92
N MET A 158 -10.30 -13.09 -3.48
CA MET A 158 -9.13 -13.46 -2.67
C MET A 158 -9.56 -14.14 -1.37
N LEU A 159 -10.53 -13.59 -0.63
CA LEU A 159 -11.05 -14.19 0.60
C LEU A 159 -11.65 -15.58 0.36
N PHE A 160 -12.44 -15.74 -0.71
CA PHE A 160 -12.95 -17.05 -1.12
C PHE A 160 -11.83 -18.03 -1.42
N ALA A 161 -10.81 -17.62 -2.18
CA ALA A 161 -9.67 -18.46 -2.51
C ALA A 161 -8.86 -18.83 -1.26
N VAL A 162 -8.63 -17.90 -0.32
CA VAL A 162 -7.97 -18.17 0.97
C VAL A 162 -8.73 -19.24 1.74
N PHE A 163 -10.05 -19.13 1.82
CA PHE A 163 -10.89 -20.09 2.53
C PHE A 163 -10.70 -21.52 2.01
N PHE A 164 -10.75 -21.71 0.67
CA PHE A 164 -10.56 -23.03 0.07
C PHE A 164 -9.11 -23.51 0.14
N LEU A 165 -8.12 -22.61 -0.04
CA LEU A 165 -6.71 -22.96 0.10
C LEU A 165 -6.34 -23.38 1.53
N LEU A 166 -6.91 -22.75 2.56
CA LEU A 166 -6.70 -23.19 3.95
C LEU A 166 -7.37 -24.55 4.20
N LYS A 167 -8.60 -24.75 3.71
CA LYS A 167 -9.38 -25.96 3.96
C LYS A 167 -8.84 -27.20 3.22
N ASP A 168 -8.54 -27.04 1.93
CA ASP A 168 -8.22 -28.13 0.99
C ASP A 168 -6.78 -28.07 0.44
N GLY A 169 -6.00 -27.03 0.78
CA GLY A 169 -4.67 -26.77 0.24
C GLY A 169 -3.67 -27.92 0.35
N PRO A 170 -3.55 -28.62 1.50
CA PRO A 170 -2.63 -29.76 1.60
C PRO A 170 -2.94 -30.88 0.59
N GLY A 171 -4.23 -31.15 0.34
CA GLY A 171 -4.65 -32.15 -0.65
C GLY A 171 -4.53 -31.66 -2.10
N PHE A 172 -4.68 -30.35 -2.33
CA PHE A 172 -4.43 -29.76 -3.64
C PHE A 172 -2.93 -29.78 -3.99
N LEU A 173 -2.08 -29.43 -3.03
CA LEU A 173 -0.63 -29.43 -3.19
C LEU A 173 -0.06 -30.83 -3.42
N SER A 174 -0.59 -31.85 -2.73
CA SER A 174 -0.17 -33.25 -2.97
C SER A 174 -0.48 -33.69 -4.39
N ARG A 175 -1.65 -33.34 -4.94
CA ARG A 175 -2.01 -33.66 -6.33
C ARG A 175 -1.10 -32.94 -7.33
N ILE A 176 -0.80 -31.66 -7.11
CA ILE A 176 0.15 -30.94 -7.97
C ILE A 176 1.51 -31.62 -7.96
N ARG A 177 1.98 -32.04 -6.78
CA ARG A 177 3.25 -32.74 -6.60
C ARG A 177 3.32 -34.04 -7.40
N ASP A 178 2.20 -34.75 -7.56
CA ASP A 178 2.14 -36.01 -8.32
C ASP A 178 2.37 -35.81 -9.82
N TYR A 179 2.00 -34.63 -10.36
CA TYR A 179 2.20 -34.30 -11.77
C TYR A 179 3.58 -33.71 -12.08
N LEU A 180 4.38 -33.37 -11.08
CA LEU A 180 5.73 -32.81 -11.29
C LEU A 180 6.71 -33.93 -11.70
N PRO A 181 7.40 -33.80 -12.85
CA PRO A 181 8.36 -34.80 -13.34
C PRO A 181 9.75 -34.64 -12.68
N PHE A 182 9.79 -34.46 -11.36
CA PHE A 182 11.02 -34.27 -10.58
C PHE A 182 11.21 -35.37 -9.55
N ALA A 183 12.42 -35.51 -9.00
CA ALA A 183 12.66 -36.39 -7.85
C ALA A 183 11.95 -35.85 -6.59
N GLU A 184 11.55 -36.74 -5.67
CA GLU A 184 10.79 -36.36 -4.47
C GLU A 184 11.55 -35.37 -3.57
N GLU A 185 12.87 -35.46 -3.54
CA GLU A 185 13.76 -34.53 -2.84
C GLU A 185 13.67 -33.11 -3.44
N ASP A 186 13.70 -33.01 -4.77
CA ASP A 186 13.59 -31.73 -5.49
C ASP A 186 12.21 -31.11 -5.33
N LYS A 187 11.14 -31.92 -5.34
CA LYS A 187 9.77 -31.45 -5.07
C LYS A 187 9.66 -30.83 -3.68
N ASN A 188 10.18 -31.51 -2.66
CA ASN A 188 10.19 -31.02 -1.28
C ASN A 188 11.01 -29.73 -1.15
N ARG A 189 12.18 -29.69 -1.79
CA ARG A 189 13.05 -28.51 -1.80
C ARG A 189 12.40 -27.31 -2.48
N LEU A 190 11.69 -27.53 -3.59
CA LEU A 190 10.97 -26.47 -4.30
C LEU A 190 9.84 -25.89 -3.44
N ILE A 191 9.00 -26.74 -2.87
CA ILE A 191 7.86 -26.31 -2.04
C ILE A 191 8.34 -25.57 -0.79
N SER A 192 9.34 -26.10 -0.10
CA SER A 192 9.92 -25.42 1.08
C SER A 192 10.51 -24.07 0.70
N LYS A 193 11.26 -23.97 -0.40
CA LYS A 193 11.86 -22.71 -0.84
C LYS A 193 10.82 -21.66 -1.23
N ILE A 194 9.73 -22.05 -1.89
CA ILE A 194 8.60 -21.15 -2.20
C ILE A 194 7.98 -20.64 -0.89
N LYS A 195 7.67 -21.55 0.04
CA LYS A 195 7.11 -21.21 1.35
C LYS A 195 8.03 -20.24 2.11
N ASP A 196 9.30 -20.56 2.22
CA ASP A 196 10.28 -19.78 2.96
C ASP A 196 10.48 -18.39 2.35
N THR A 197 10.47 -18.29 1.01
CA THR A 197 10.54 -17.01 0.30
C THR A 197 9.32 -16.15 0.60
N ILE A 198 8.12 -16.72 0.54
CA ILE A 198 6.87 -16.01 0.83
C ILE A 198 6.86 -15.53 2.29
N ILE A 199 7.16 -16.42 3.23
CA ILE A 199 7.21 -16.09 4.66
C ILE A 199 8.25 -15.00 4.91
N SER A 200 9.48 -15.15 4.41
CA SER A 200 10.55 -14.18 4.62
C SER A 200 10.19 -12.81 4.03
N THR A 201 9.55 -12.78 2.86
CA THR A 201 9.14 -11.52 2.21
C THR A 201 8.05 -10.82 3.02
N VAL A 202 7.03 -11.56 3.48
CA VAL A 202 5.93 -10.98 4.26
C VAL A 202 6.42 -10.49 5.63
N PHE A 203 7.16 -11.32 6.37
CA PHE A 203 7.71 -10.92 7.67
C PHE A 203 8.73 -9.78 7.54
N GLY A 204 9.57 -9.80 6.49
CA GLY A 204 10.45 -8.68 6.16
C GLY A 204 9.66 -7.39 5.93
N GLY A 205 8.57 -7.45 5.16
CA GLY A 205 7.66 -6.34 4.95
C GLY A 205 7.03 -5.83 6.25
N VAL A 206 6.60 -6.72 7.15
CA VAL A 206 6.07 -6.35 8.48
C VAL A 206 7.10 -5.62 9.32
N VAL A 207 8.35 -6.11 9.35
CA VAL A 207 9.43 -5.45 10.08
C VAL A 207 9.70 -4.05 9.52
N VAL A 208 9.77 -3.92 8.18
CA VAL A 208 9.93 -2.62 7.52
C VAL A 208 8.76 -1.70 7.86
N ALA A 209 7.52 -2.18 7.76
CA ALA A 209 6.33 -1.40 8.09
C ALA A 209 6.36 -0.88 9.54
N ILE A 210 6.78 -1.70 10.50
CA ILE A 210 6.90 -1.27 11.90
C ILE A 210 7.98 -0.20 12.04
N ILE A 211 9.16 -0.40 11.45
CA ILE A 211 10.25 0.58 11.48
C ILE A 211 9.81 1.90 10.85
N GLN A 212 9.20 1.86 9.66
CA GLN A 212 8.69 3.04 8.97
C GLN A 212 7.62 3.77 9.79
N GLY A 213 6.74 3.04 10.48
CA GLY A 213 5.75 3.64 11.36
C GLY A 213 6.35 4.30 12.60
N ILE A 214 7.34 3.67 13.24
CA ILE A 214 8.05 4.24 14.39
C ILE A 214 8.80 5.50 13.96
N LEU A 215 9.59 5.41 12.88
CA LEU A 215 10.34 6.55 12.35
C LEU A 215 9.40 7.70 11.93
N GLY A 216 8.32 7.37 11.23
CA GLY A 216 7.27 8.34 10.85
C GLY A 216 6.64 9.03 12.06
N GLY A 217 6.28 8.26 13.09
CA GLY A 217 5.75 8.81 14.33
C GLY A 217 6.75 9.70 15.07
N ILE A 218 8.03 9.31 15.12
CA ILE A 218 9.11 10.12 15.71
C ILE A 218 9.27 11.45 14.94
N ALA A 219 9.27 11.41 13.61
CA ALA A 219 9.35 12.64 12.82
C ALA A 219 8.14 13.54 13.06
N PHE A 220 6.92 13.01 13.06
CA PHE A 220 5.71 13.79 13.33
C PHE A 220 5.75 14.43 14.72
N TYR A 221 6.28 13.72 15.72
CA TYR A 221 6.47 14.25 17.08
C TYR A 221 7.45 15.42 17.10
N PHE A 222 8.65 15.27 16.53
CA PHE A 222 9.65 16.34 16.50
C PHE A 222 9.22 17.55 15.67
N LEU A 223 8.41 17.34 14.63
CA LEU A 223 7.82 18.41 13.82
C LEU A 223 6.63 19.08 14.52
N GLY A 224 6.16 18.57 15.66
CA GLY A 224 5.03 19.12 16.39
C GLY A 224 3.71 18.95 15.65
N LEU A 225 3.58 17.92 14.81
CA LEU A 225 2.31 17.53 14.21
C LEU A 225 1.44 16.84 15.27
N LYS A 226 0.12 17.06 15.20
CA LYS A 226 -0.82 16.42 16.13
C LYS A 226 -0.84 14.91 15.93
N SER A 227 -1.08 14.18 17.02
CA SER A 227 -1.25 12.72 17.04
C SER A 227 -0.12 11.91 16.35
N PRO A 228 1.17 12.06 16.73
CA PRO A 228 2.28 11.40 16.04
C PRO A 228 2.21 9.88 16.02
N VAL A 229 1.75 9.26 17.12
CA VAL A 229 1.58 7.80 17.22
C VAL A 229 0.57 7.29 16.20
N LEU A 230 -0.50 8.05 15.98
CA LEU A 230 -1.53 7.70 15.03
C LEU A 230 -1.01 7.72 13.59
N TRP A 231 -0.32 8.80 13.22
CA TRP A 231 0.24 8.94 11.89
C TRP A 231 1.38 7.94 11.63
N GLY A 232 2.16 7.61 12.65
CA GLY A 232 3.12 6.50 12.59
C GLY A 232 2.43 5.15 12.35
N ALA A 233 1.35 4.84 13.07
CA ALA A 233 0.56 3.64 12.82
C ALA A 233 -0.05 3.62 11.41
N ALA A 234 -0.56 4.76 10.95
CA ALA A 234 -1.07 4.94 9.59
C ALA A 234 0.00 4.65 8.53
N MET A 235 1.21 5.19 8.72
CA MET A 235 2.35 4.94 7.85
C MET A 235 2.73 3.46 7.83
N SER A 236 2.73 2.80 8.99
CA SER A 236 2.99 1.36 9.08
C SER A 236 1.99 0.53 8.27
N ILE A 237 0.69 0.83 8.37
CA ILE A 237 -0.34 0.14 7.60
C ILE A 237 -0.19 0.44 6.10
N MET A 238 0.02 1.70 5.75
CA MET A 238 0.12 2.14 4.35
C MET A 238 1.41 1.67 3.67
N SER A 239 2.46 1.33 4.43
CA SER A 239 3.69 0.71 3.93
C SER A 239 3.45 -0.54 3.08
N PHE A 240 2.41 -1.31 3.42
CA PHE A 240 2.06 -2.52 2.68
C PHE A 240 1.41 -2.25 1.32
N LEU A 241 1.01 -1.00 1.02
CA LEU A 241 0.41 -0.63 -0.27
C LEU A 241 1.53 -0.22 -1.26
N PRO A 242 1.83 -1.03 -2.28
CA PRO A 242 3.00 -0.81 -3.15
C PRO A 242 2.94 0.46 -4.02
N LEU A 243 1.74 1.00 -4.27
CA LEU A 243 1.54 2.14 -5.18
C LEU A 243 1.76 3.50 -4.53
N LEU A 244 1.51 3.61 -3.21
CA LEU A 244 1.60 4.89 -2.51
C LEU A 244 2.42 4.78 -1.21
N GLY A 245 2.50 3.60 -0.60
CA GLY A 245 3.29 3.38 0.61
C GLY A 245 2.98 4.41 1.71
N THR A 246 4.02 4.76 2.45
CA THR A 246 4.00 5.81 3.48
C THR A 246 3.76 7.22 2.91
N PHE A 247 3.99 7.45 1.61
CA PHE A 247 3.81 8.76 0.95
C PHE A 247 2.36 9.26 1.02
N SER A 248 1.38 8.35 1.01
CA SER A 248 -0.03 8.69 1.26
C SER A 248 -0.24 9.51 2.53
N ILE A 249 0.63 9.33 3.53
CA ILE A 249 0.53 9.98 4.82
C ILE A 249 1.44 11.20 4.89
N TRP A 250 2.76 11.02 4.66
CA TRP A 250 3.72 12.11 4.86
C TRP A 250 3.67 13.16 3.75
N GLY A 251 3.26 12.80 2.52
CA GLY A 251 3.16 13.73 1.39
C GLY A 251 2.16 14.86 1.65
N PRO A 252 0.88 14.55 1.99
CA PRO A 252 -0.09 15.56 2.41
C PRO A 252 0.34 16.33 3.66
N ALA A 253 0.95 15.68 4.66
CA ALA A 253 1.44 16.34 5.86
C ALA A 253 2.59 17.34 5.57
N CYS A 254 3.44 17.02 4.59
CA CYS A 254 4.46 17.93 4.09
C CYS A 254 3.83 19.14 3.39
N GLY A 255 2.83 18.92 2.54
CA GLY A 255 2.04 19.98 1.92
C GLY A 255 1.39 20.90 2.96
N TYR A 256 0.82 20.33 4.01
CA TYR A 256 0.24 21.07 5.14
C TYR A 256 1.24 22.01 5.81
N LEU A 257 2.46 21.52 6.13
CA LEU A 257 3.51 22.33 6.75
C LEU A 257 3.94 23.50 5.86
N PHE A 258 3.99 23.30 4.55
CA PHE A 258 4.28 24.37 3.59
C PHE A 258 3.16 25.41 3.53
N ILE A 259 1.89 24.97 3.57
CA ILE A 259 0.74 25.87 3.58
C ILE A 259 0.73 26.76 4.83
N GLN A 260 1.15 26.21 5.97
CA GLN A 260 1.30 26.97 7.22
C GLN A 260 2.53 27.90 7.26
N GLY A 261 3.33 27.96 6.20
CA GLY A 261 4.56 28.75 6.17
C GLY A 261 5.72 28.17 6.98
N ASN A 262 5.61 26.92 7.44
CA ASN A 262 6.66 26.24 8.19
C ASN A 262 7.61 25.45 7.28
N TYR A 263 8.32 26.19 6.42
CA TYR A 263 9.16 25.61 5.37
C TYR A 263 10.29 24.71 5.89
N GLY A 264 10.88 25.06 7.04
CA GLY A 264 11.95 24.25 7.64
C GLY A 264 11.46 22.85 8.03
N LYS A 265 10.31 22.77 8.70
CA LYS A 265 9.69 21.50 9.05
C LYS A 265 9.21 20.72 7.82
N GLY A 266 8.66 21.42 6.82
CA GLY A 266 8.24 20.81 5.56
C GLY A 266 9.41 20.15 4.81
N ILE A 267 10.56 20.83 4.69
CA ILE A 267 11.76 20.28 4.04
C ILE A 267 12.32 19.09 4.83
N VAL A 268 12.38 19.17 6.15
CA VAL A 268 12.83 18.05 7.00
C VAL A 268 11.94 16.83 6.79
N LEU A 269 10.61 17.02 6.79
CA LEU A 269 9.67 15.92 6.56
C LEU A 269 9.79 15.33 5.15
N LEU A 270 10.01 16.18 4.14
CA LEU A 270 10.19 15.74 2.76
C LEU A 270 11.45 14.88 2.63
N LEU A 271 12.59 15.37 3.12
CA LEU A 271 13.85 14.62 3.07
C LEU A 271 13.74 13.30 3.84
N PHE A 272 13.12 13.34 5.01
CA PHE A 272 12.91 12.14 5.83
C PHE A 272 11.98 11.13 5.15
N GLY A 273 10.85 11.60 4.60
CA GLY A 273 9.88 10.76 3.91
C GLY A 273 10.38 10.14 2.61
N PHE A 274 11.34 10.77 1.93
CA PHE A 274 12.03 10.16 0.78
C PHE A 274 13.07 9.11 1.16
N LEU A 275 13.61 9.16 2.38
CA LEU A 275 14.71 8.31 2.83
C LEU A 275 14.21 6.99 3.44
N ILE A 276 12.92 6.91 3.80
CA ILE A 276 12.28 5.82 4.56
C ILE A 276 11.28 5.07 3.70
#